data_AF-A0A494WT07-F1
#
_entry.id   AF-A0A494WT07-F1
#
_cell.length_a   1.000
_cell.length_b   1.000
_cell.length_c   1.000
_cell.angle_alpha   90.00
_cell.angle_beta   90.00
_cell.angle_gamma   90.00
#
_symmetry.space_group_name_H-M   'P 1'
#
loop_
_entity.id
_entity.type
_entity.pdbx_description
1 polymer ?
#
loop_
_entity_poly.entity_id
_entity_poly.type
_entity_poly.pdbx_seq_one_letter_code
_entity_poly.pdbx_strand_id
1 'polypeptide(L)' 'MIALLIALFIGIILFEVPGLVKKKMWRELAAFWLYLSIGMALSIPQVLGVQLPNPTKAIEALFKPVSELLK' A
#
# COMPACT_ATOMS: atom_id res chain seq x y z
N MET A 1 12.17 10.05 -8.32
CA MET A 1 10.88 9.39 -7.98
C MET A 1 10.72 9.17 -6.49
N ILE A 2 11.68 8.55 -5.78
CA ILE A 2 11.61 8.33 -4.31
C ILE A 2 11.38 9.62 -3.49
N ALA A 3 12.04 10.74 -3.84
CA ALA A 3 11.87 11.99 -3.10
C ALA A 3 10.43 12.53 -3.14
N LEU A 4 9.74 12.36 -4.28
CA LEU A 4 8.34 12.76 -4.43
C LEU A 4 7.41 11.87 -3.61
N LEU A 5 7.70 10.56 -3.56
CA LEU A 5 6.97 9.60 -2.74
C LEU A 5 7.07 9.96 -1.24
N ILE A 6 8.29 10.28 -0.78
CA ILE A 6 8.53 10.69 0.60
C ILE A 6 7.81 12.01 0.91
N ALA A 7 7.90 13.00 0.01
CA ALA A 7 7.20 14.27 0.16
C ALA A 7 5.68 14.09 0.26
N LEU A 8 5.11 13.18 -0.53
CA LEU A 8 3.69 12.84 -0.47
C LEU A 8 3.30 12.27 0.91
N PHE A 9 4.01 11.27 1.41
CA PHE A 9 3.73 10.68 2.72
C PHE A 9 3.88 11.69 3.86
N ILE A 10 4.91 12.55 3.81
CA ILE A 10 5.08 13.64 4.78
C ILE A 10 3.91 14.61 4.72
N GLY A 11 3.46 15.01 3.52
CA GLY A 11 2.30 15.89 3.36
C GLY A 11 1.02 15.30 3.97
N ILE A 12 0.77 14.01 3.74
CA ILE A 12 -0.37 13.30 4.32
C ILE A 12 -0.27 13.28 5.85
N ILE A 13 0.90 12.94 6.41
CA ILE A 13 1.13 12.93 7.87
C ILE A 13 0.89 14.32 8.47
N LEU A 14 1.42 15.38 7.86
CA LEU A 14 1.30 16.75 8.35
C LEU A 14 -0.14 17.27 8.29
N PHE A 15 -0.97 16.77 7.40
CA PHE A 15 -2.37 17.17 7.31
C PHE A 15 -3.25 16.37 8.28
N GLU A 16 -3.08 15.05 8.33
CA GLU A 16 -3.99 14.14 9.02
C GLU A 16 -3.66 13.98 10.52
N VAL A 17 -2.38 13.82 10.86
CA VAL A 17 -1.92 13.56 12.25
C VAL A 17 -2.26 14.68 13.21
N PRO A 18 -2.02 15.98 12.93
CA PRO A 18 -2.35 17.02 13.90
C PRO A 18 -3.86 17.14 14.14
N GLY A 19 -4.70 16.86 13.13
CA GLY A 19 -6.16 16.82 13.29
C GLY A 19 -6.59 15.70 14.24
N LEU A 20 -6.04 14.50 14.06
CA LEU A 20 -6.33 13.32 14.86
C LEU A 20 -5.84 13.46 16.31
N VAL A 21 -4.61 13.97 16.50
CA VAL A 21 -4.02 14.18 17.83
C VAL A 21 -4.78 15.25 18.61
N LYS A 22 -5.15 16.36 17.98
CA LYS A 22 -5.95 17.43 18.62
C LYS A 22 -7.31 16.93 19.11
N LYS A 23 -7.93 16.00 18.36
CA LYS A 23 -9.22 15.39 18.72
C LYS A 23 -9.09 14.17 19.64
N LYS A 24 -7.88 13.80 20.07
CA LYS A 24 -7.59 12.58 20.85
C LYS A 24 -8.15 11.30 20.20
N MET A 25 -8.19 11.27 18.88
CA MET A 25 -8.74 10.16 18.07
C MET A 25 -7.67 9.08 17.85
N TRP A 26 -7.29 8.39 18.92
CA TRP A 26 -6.20 7.41 18.92
C TRP A 26 -6.51 6.15 18.11
N ARG A 27 -7.78 5.73 18.05
CA ARG A 27 -8.21 4.57 17.24
C ARG A 27 -8.06 4.86 15.75
N GLU A 28 -8.42 6.07 15.35
CA GLU A 28 -8.34 6.56 13.99
C GLU A 28 -6.90 6.84 13.59
N LEU A 29 -6.08 7.33 14.52
CA LEU A 29 -4.63 7.43 14.32
C LEU A 29 -3.98 6.06 14.11
N ALA A 30 -4.43 5.02 14.82
CA ALA A 30 -3.96 3.65 14.61
C ALA A 30 -4.40 3.11 13.24
N ALA A 31 -5.65 3.33 12.83
CA ALA A 31 -6.13 2.96 11.50
C ALA A 31 -5.36 3.70 10.39
N PHE A 32 -5.13 5.00 10.56
CA PHE A 32 -4.31 5.81 9.66
C PHE A 32 -2.91 5.23 9.52
N TRP A 33 -2.23 4.92 10.64
CA TRP A 33 -0.90 4.31 10.61
C TRP A 33 -0.89 2.95 9.92
N LEU A 34 -1.92 2.14 10.11
CA LEU A 34 -2.06 0.85 9.43
C LEU A 34 -2.18 1.02 7.92
N TYR A 35 -3.05 1.92 7.45
CA TYR A 35 -3.17 2.18 6.02
C TYR A 35 -1.92 2.83 5.42
N LEU A 36 -1.28 3.73 6.16
CA LEU A 36 -0.05 4.40 5.75
C LEU A 36 1.09 3.40 5.60
N SER A 37 1.24 2.47 6.56
CA SER A 37 2.28 1.43 6.51
C SER A 37 2.06 0.47 5.35
N ILE A 38 0.81 0.09 5.05
CA ILE A 38 0.47 -0.71 3.86
C ILE A 38 0.87 0.03 2.59
N GLY A 39 0.52 1.32 2.48
CA GLY A 39 0.89 2.15 1.34
C GLY A 39 2.40 2.25 1.15
N MET A 40 3.17 2.43 2.24
CA MET A 40 4.62 2.44 2.21
C MET A 40 5.20 1.08 1.83
N ALA A 41 4.69 0.00 2.41
CA ALA A 41 5.14 -1.37 2.13
C ALA A 41 4.91 -1.78 0.67
N LEU A 42 3.88 -1.24 0.01
CA LEU A 42 3.64 -1.46 -1.41
C LEU A 42 4.49 -0.54 -2.30
N SER A 43 4.56 0.75 -1.96
CA SER A 43 5.19 1.75 -2.82
C SER A 43 6.73 1.75 -2.76
N ILE A 44 7.33 1.51 -1.59
CA ILE A 44 8.79 1.51 -1.43
C ILE A 44 9.45 0.42 -2.29
N PRO A 45 9.04 -0.86 -2.24
CA PRO A 45 9.65 -1.89 -3.06
C PRO A 45 9.42 -1.66 -4.57
N GLN A 46 8.26 -1.11 -4.95
CA GLN A 46 7.97 -0.74 -6.34
C GLN A 46 8.96 0.29 -6.88
N VAL A 47 9.28 1.35 -6.11
CA VAL A 47 10.25 2.36 -6.55
C VAL A 47 11.70 1.85 -6.46
N LEU A 48 11.99 0.92 -5.56
CA LEU A 48 13.28 0.23 -5.48
C LEU A 48 13.50 -0.81 -6.60
N GLY A 49 12.52 -1.02 -7.48
CA GLY A 49 12.60 -2.00 -8.56
C GLY A 49 12.49 -3.46 -8.07
N VAL A 50 12.10 -3.67 -6.82
CA VAL A 50 11.75 -5.00 -6.32
C VAL A 50 10.45 -5.39 -7.01
N GLN A 51 10.51 -6.43 -7.84
CA GLN A 51 9.32 -6.99 -8.47
C GLN A 51 8.43 -7.56 -7.37
N LEU A 52 7.42 -6.79 -6.95
CA LEU A 52 6.34 -7.34 -6.15
C LEU A 52 5.75 -8.52 -6.93
N PRO A 53 5.49 -9.68 -6.28
CA PRO A 53 4.85 -10.80 -6.94
C PRO A 53 3.58 -10.30 -7.60
N ASN A 54 3.56 -10.34 -8.93
CA ASN A 54 2.45 -9.81 -9.70
C ASN A 54 1.20 -10.64 -9.36
N PRO A 55 0.13 -10.06 -8.78
CA PRO A 55 -1.09 -10.80 -8.46
C PRO A 55 -1.70 -11.46 -9.70
N THR A 56 -1.45 -10.93 -10.89
CA THR A 56 -1.83 -11.57 -12.15
C THR A 56 -1.22 -12.97 -12.30
N LYS A 57 0.02 -13.22 -11.85
CA LYS A 57 0.62 -14.56 -11.87
C LYS A 57 -0.10 -15.53 -10.93
N ALA A 58 -0.58 -15.05 -9.79
CA ALA A 58 -1.36 -15.86 -8.86
C ALA A 58 -2.74 -16.18 -9.45
N ILE A 59 -3.39 -15.20 -10.09
CA ILE A 59 -4.65 -15.39 -10.81
C ILE A 59 -4.45 -16.36 -11.98
N GLU A 60 -3.40 -16.22 -12.77
CA GLU A 60 -3.06 -17.15 -13.84
C GLU A 60 -2.85 -18.57 -13.32
N ALA A 61 -2.17 -18.75 -12.18
CA ALA A 61 -1.98 -20.08 -11.57
C ALA A 61 -3.32 -20.71 -11.12
N LEU A 62 -4.27 -19.90 -10.64
CA LEU A 62 -5.60 -20.37 -10.25
C LEU A 62 -6.49 -20.69 -11.45
N PHE A 63 -6.41 -19.91 -12.52
CA PHE A 63 -7.28 -20.05 -13.70
C PHE A 63 -6.72 -20.96 -14.79
N LYS A 64 -5.40 -21.20 -14.83
CA LYS A 64 -4.77 -22.19 -15.71
C LYS A 64 -5.45 -23.57 -15.70
N PRO A 65 -5.69 -24.21 -14.54
CA PRO A 65 -6.30 -25.54 -14.52
C PRO A 65 -7.73 -25.51 -15.09
N VAL A 66 -8.50 -24.45 -14.84
CA VAL A 66 -9.85 -24.31 -15.40
C VAL A 66 -9.80 -24.09 -16.91
N SER A 67 -8.84 -23.30 -17.40
CA SER A 67 -8.65 -23.06 -18.83
C SER A 67 -8.14 -24.29 -19.59
N GLU A 68 -7.36 -25.17 -18.95
CA GLU A 68 -6.94 -26.44 -19.57
C GLU A 68 -8.05 -27.49 -19.57
N LEU A 69 -8.95 -27.48 -18.58
CA LEU A 69 -10.12 -28.38 -18.53
C LEU A 69 -11.25 -27.98 -19.49
N LEU A 70 -11.34 -26.69 -19.85
CA LEU A 70 -12.31 -26.16 -20.82
C LEU A 70 -11.82 -26.28 -22.28
N LYS A 71 -10.58 -26.70 -22.50
CA LYS A 71 -9.96 -26.84 -23.82
C LYS A 71 -10.10 -28.27 -24.34
#